data_AF-A0A443QUS7-F1
#
_entry.id   AF-A0A443QUS7-F1
#
_cell.length_a   1.000
_cell.length_b   1.000
_cell.length_c   1.000
_cell.angle_alpha   90.00
_cell.angle_beta   90.00
_cell.angle_gamma   90.00
#
_symmetry.space_group_name_H-M   'P 1'
#
loop_
_entity.id
_entity.type
_entity.pdbx_description
1 polymer ?
#
loop_
_entity_poly.entity_id
_entity_poly.type
_entity_poly.pdbx_seq_one_letter_code
_entity_poly.pdbx_strand_id
1 'polypeptide(L)'
;MFSLMCSNFGLFALVVGYSYIGAYVFRHFEGPYETGLAAEVNAMRDLTILRLWNITNKYNILYRKNWTSMVTSEIVQFQRQLIQAVRDGYDGKDSVDNQPQQWSISSAFLYSLTVITTIGKLVLI
;
A
#
# COMPACT_ATOMS: atom_id res chain seq x y z
N MET A 1 -38.04 0.59 30.28
CA MET A 1 -36.61 0.27 30.51
C MET A 1 -36.09 -0.81 29.56
N PHE A 2 -36.76 -1.97 29.43
CA PHE A 2 -36.34 -3.06 28.51
C PHE A 2 -36.35 -2.69 27.01
N SER A 3 -37.37 -1.94 26.54
CA SER A 3 -37.43 -1.46 25.14
C SER A 3 -36.25 -0.56 24.77
N LEU A 4 -35.78 0.28 25.69
CA LEU A 4 -34.58 1.11 25.53
C LEU A 4 -33.29 0.28 25.48
N MET A 5 -33.20 -0.80 26.27
CA MET A 5 -32.03 -1.69 26.24
C MET A 5 -31.96 -2.48 24.93
N CYS A 6 -33.09 -3.02 24.44
CA CYS A 6 -33.15 -3.69 23.14
C CYS A 6 -32.91 -2.73 21.97
N SER A 7 -33.38 -1.48 22.06
CA SER A 7 -33.15 -0.47 21.01
C SER A 7 -31.70 0.01 20.97
N ASN A 8 -31.08 0.26 22.12
CA ASN A 8 -29.68 0.67 22.18
C ASN A 8 -28.75 -0.48 21.75
N PHE A 9 -28.96 -1.69 22.28
CA PHE A 9 -28.18 -2.86 21.89
C PHE A 9 -28.40 -3.23 20.42
N GLY A 10 -29.64 -3.15 19.92
CA GLY A 10 -29.96 -3.37 18.52
C GLY A 10 -29.26 -2.38 17.59
N LEU A 11 -29.18 -1.11 17.99
CA LEU A 11 -28.45 -0.10 17.23
C LEU A 11 -26.94 -0.36 17.23
N PHE A 12 -26.34 -0.75 18.37
CA PHE A 12 -24.93 -1.15 18.41
C PHE A 12 -24.65 -2.37 17.52
N ALA A 13 -25.49 -3.41 17.61
CA ALA A 13 -25.35 -4.62 16.80
C ALA A 13 -25.47 -4.31 15.30
N LEU A 14 -26.39 -3.41 14.93
CA LEU A 14 -26.57 -2.98 13.54
C LEU A 14 -25.36 -2.22 13.01
N VAL A 15 -24.79 -1.29 13.79
CA VAL A 15 -23.59 -0.54 13.40
C VAL A 15 -22.37 -1.45 13.24
N VAL A 16 -22.16 -2.37 14.18
CA VAL A 16 -21.06 -3.35 14.11
C VAL A 16 -21.24 -4.29 12.92
N GLY A 17 -22.44 -4.82 12.73
CA GLY A 17 -22.74 -5.71 11.60
C GLY A 17 -22.54 -5.02 10.25
N TYR A 18 -23.03 -3.79 10.10
CA TYR A 18 -22.84 -3.00 8.89
C TYR A 18 -21.36 -2.66 8.64
N SER A 19 -20.61 -2.34 9.69
CA SER A 19 -19.16 -2.08 9.58
C SER A 19 -18.35 -3.33 9.23
N TYR A 20 -18.77 -4.51 9.71
CA TYR A 20 -18.16 -5.78 9.35
C TYR A 20 -18.39 -6.15 7.88
N ILE A 21 -19.60 -5.94 7.38
CA ILE A 21 -19.92 -6.12 5.95
C ILE A 21 -19.08 -5.15 5.10
N GLY A 22 -18.99 -3.88 5.51
CA GLY A 22 -18.12 -2.91 4.85
C GLY A 22 -16.66 -3.36 4.81
N ALA A 23 -16.13 -3.86 5.94
CA ALA A 23 -14.77 -4.41 6.01
C ALA A 23 -14.53 -5.54 5.00
N TYR A 24 -15.49 -6.46 4.89
CA TYR A 24 -15.41 -7.57 3.95
C TYR A 24 -15.39 -7.09 2.49
N VAL A 25 -16.27 -6.14 2.16
CA VAL A 25 -16.35 -5.55 0.81
C VAL A 25 -15.06 -4.82 0.45
N PHE A 26 -14.54 -3.94 1.32
CA PHE A 26 -13.30 -3.21 1.05
C PHE A 26 -12.12 -4.16 0.87
N ARG A 27 -11.97 -5.16 1.75
CA ARG A 27 -10.90 -6.15 1.61
C ARG A 27 -11.00 -6.94 0.30
N HIS A 28 -12.21 -7.29 -0.12
CA HIS A 28 -12.39 -8.07 -1.35
C HIS A 28 -12.05 -7.27 -2.60
N PHE A 29 -12.42 -5.99 -2.66
CA PHE A 29 -12.20 -5.16 -3.85
C PHE A 29 -10.83 -4.47 -3.88
N GLU A 30 -10.36 -3.94 -2.75
CA GLU A 30 -9.11 -3.14 -2.70
C GLU A 30 -7.87 -4.00 -2.44
N GLY A 31 -8.02 -5.15 -1.79
CA GLY A 31 -6.92 -6.07 -1.48
C GLY A 31 -6.16 -6.55 -2.73
N PRO A 32 -6.82 -7.03 -3.79
CA PRO A 32 -6.15 -7.45 -5.03
C PRO A 32 -5.44 -6.33 -5.78
N TYR A 33 -5.95 -5.09 -5.67
CA TYR A 33 -5.34 -3.93 -6.31
C TYR A 33 -4.01 -3.56 -5.62
N GLU A 34 -4.00 -3.54 -4.30
CA GLU A 34 -2.79 -3.29 -3.48
C GLU A 34 -1.68 -4.31 -3.79
N THR A 35 -2.01 -5.61 -3.81
CA THR A 35 -1.00 -6.66 -4.08
C THR A 35 -0.47 -6.59 -5.51
N GLY A 36 -1.31 -6.25 -6.48
CA GLY A 36 -0.90 -6.03 -7.86
C GLY A 36 0.07 -4.85 -7.99
N LEU A 37 -0.27 -3.71 -7.38
CA LEU A 37 0.58 -2.52 -7.36
C LEU A 37 1.93 -2.80 -6.67
N ALA A 38 1.93 -3.53 -5.57
CA ALA A 38 3.14 -3.92 -4.88
C ALA A 38 4.02 -4.87 -5.71
N ALA A 39 3.41 -5.83 -6.40
CA ALA A 39 4.13 -6.72 -7.30
C ALA A 39 4.77 -5.94 -8.47
N GLU A 40 4.07 -4.94 -9.01
CA GLU A 40 4.59 -4.06 -10.06
C GLU A 40 5.81 -3.25 -9.57
N VAL A 41 5.71 -2.63 -8.38
CA VAL A 41 6.82 -1.86 -7.81
C VAL A 41 8.02 -2.75 -7.49
N ASN A 42 7.80 -3.95 -6.98
CA ASN A 42 8.86 -4.93 -6.75
C ASN A 42 9.55 -5.33 -8.06
N ALA A 43 8.78 -5.59 -9.13
CA ALA A 43 9.33 -5.90 -10.45
C ALA A 43 10.15 -4.72 -11.02
N MET A 44 9.67 -3.48 -10.89
CA MET A 44 10.42 -2.28 -11.29
C MET A 44 11.74 -2.15 -10.55
N ARG A 45 11.75 -2.45 -9.25
CA ARG A 45 12.95 -2.44 -8.41
C ARG A 45 13.95 -3.49 -8.88
N ASP A 46 13.51 -4.71 -9.12
CA ASP A 46 14.37 -5.81 -9.56
C ASP A 46 14.98 -5.54 -10.93
N LEU A 47 14.20 -4.99 -11.86
CA LEU A 47 14.70 -4.54 -13.17
C LEU A 47 15.76 -3.43 -13.04
N THR A 48 15.55 -2.48 -12.13
CA THR A 48 16.52 -1.41 -11.87
C THR A 48 17.83 -1.98 -11.32
N ILE A 49 17.74 -2.92 -10.37
CA ILE A 49 18.91 -3.62 -9.82
C ILE A 49 19.68 -4.35 -10.92
N LEU A 50 18.98 -5.07 -11.82
CA LEU A 50 19.59 -5.76 -12.95
C LEU A 50 20.29 -4.80 -13.91
N ARG A 51 19.70 -3.63 -14.19
CA ARG A 51 20.35 -2.60 -15.03
C ARG A 51 21.59 -2.03 -14.36
N LEU A 52 21.54 -1.74 -13.07
CA LEU A 52 22.70 -1.27 -12.30
C LEU A 52 23.82 -2.32 -12.27
N TRP A 53 23.47 -3.59 -12.12
CA TRP A 53 24.42 -4.69 -12.23
C TRP A 53 25.05 -4.75 -13.62
N ASN A 54 24.26 -4.64 -14.68
CA ASN A 54 24.75 -4.64 -16.05
C ASN A 54 25.68 -3.44 -16.33
N ILE A 55 25.34 -2.23 -15.85
CA ILE A 55 26.22 -1.05 -15.94
C ILE A 55 27.56 -1.32 -15.25
N THR A 56 27.54 -2.01 -14.12
CA THR A 56 28.75 -2.33 -13.36
C THR A 56 29.58 -3.43 -14.05
N ASN A 57 28.92 -4.44 -14.63
CA ASN A 57 29.56 -5.60 -15.25
C ASN A 57 30.04 -5.35 -16.70
N LYS A 58 29.50 -4.35 -17.40
CA LYS A 58 29.81 -4.06 -18.81
C LYS A 58 31.19 -3.42 -19.03
N TYR A 59 31.87 -2.95 -17.97
CA TYR A 59 33.16 -2.27 -18.08
C TYR A 59 34.27 -3.01 -17.34
N ASN A 60 35.40 -3.25 -18.02
CA ASN A 60 36.63 -3.78 -17.41
C ASN A 60 37.29 -2.80 -16.43
N ILE A 61 37.03 -1.49 -16.60
CA ILE A 61 37.49 -0.40 -15.71
C ILE A 61 36.32 0.57 -15.49
N LEU A 62 35.89 0.72 -14.24
CA LEU A 62 34.83 1.65 -13.84
C LEU A 62 35.37 3.08 -13.71
N TYR A 63 35.15 3.91 -14.73
CA TYR A 63 35.40 5.35 -14.61
C TYR A 63 34.32 6.01 -13.76
N ARG A 64 34.69 6.45 -12.55
CA ARG A 64 33.77 7.06 -11.57
C ARG A 64 32.80 8.07 -12.17
N LYS A 65 33.28 9.05 -12.95
CA LYS A 65 32.41 10.10 -13.51
C LYS A 65 31.32 9.55 -14.44
N ASN A 66 31.69 8.64 -15.34
CA ASN A 66 30.75 8.06 -16.31
C ASN A 66 29.80 7.07 -15.63
N TRP A 67 30.31 6.24 -14.72
CA TRP A 67 29.51 5.29 -13.96
C TRP A 67 28.49 6.01 -13.08
N THR A 68 28.93 7.00 -12.29
CA THR A 68 28.02 7.77 -11.43
C THR A 68 26.95 8.46 -12.27
N SER A 69 27.31 9.06 -13.42
CA SER A 69 26.31 9.68 -14.31
C SER A 69 25.27 8.68 -14.83
N MET A 70 25.69 7.49 -15.28
CA MET A 70 24.77 6.45 -15.77
C MET A 70 23.87 5.91 -14.65
N VAL A 71 24.45 5.58 -13.50
CA VAL A 71 23.71 5.09 -12.33
C VAL A 71 22.70 6.13 -11.83
N THR A 72 23.11 7.40 -11.73
CA THR A 72 22.19 8.47 -11.34
C THR A 72 21.02 8.57 -12.32
N SER A 73 21.24 8.42 -13.63
CA SER A 73 20.15 8.48 -14.61
C SER A 73 19.12 7.35 -14.45
N GLU A 74 19.56 6.11 -14.20
CA GLU A 74 18.66 4.97 -13.94
C GLU A 74 17.91 5.14 -12.60
N ILE A 75 18.60 5.60 -11.55
CA ILE A 75 17.96 5.86 -10.24
C ILE A 75 16.89 6.94 -10.37
N VAL A 76 17.15 8.04 -11.10
CA VAL A 76 16.16 9.11 -11.31
C VAL A 76 14.97 8.62 -12.13
N GLN A 77 15.17 7.67 -13.05
CA GLN A 77 14.06 7.04 -13.77
C GLN A 77 13.21 6.17 -12.82
N PHE A 78 13.84 5.32 -12.01
CA PHE A 78 13.15 4.50 -11.02
C PHE A 78 12.38 5.35 -10.01
N GLN A 79 13.00 6.42 -9.48
CA GLN A 79 12.35 7.34 -8.55
C GLN A 79 11.10 7.99 -9.13
N ARG A 80 11.12 8.37 -10.42
CA ARG A 80 9.93 8.92 -11.08
C ARG A 80 8.78 7.91 -11.15
N GLN A 81 9.08 6.66 -11.48
CA GLN A 81 8.09 5.58 -11.51
C GLN A 81 7.57 5.23 -10.12
N LEU A 82 8.46 5.19 -9.13
CA LEU A 82 8.09 4.95 -7.73
C LEU A 82 7.18 6.05 -7.18
N ILE A 83 7.48 7.32 -7.42
CA ILE A 83 6.63 8.44 -6.98
C ILE A 83 5.25 8.35 -7.63
N GLN A 84 5.16 7.90 -8.89
CA GLN A 84 3.88 7.67 -9.53
C GLN A 84 3.11 6.54 -8.83
N ALA A 85 3.74 5.40 -8.58
CA ALA A 85 3.11 4.30 -7.85
C ALA A 85 2.65 4.68 -6.43
N VAL A 86 3.42 5.52 -5.72
CA VAL A 86 3.05 6.06 -4.39
C VAL A 86 1.82 6.95 -4.49
N ARG A 87 1.70 7.77 -5.54
CA ARG A 87 0.49 8.57 -5.79
C ARG A 87 -0.72 7.70 -6.09
N ASP A 88 -0.50 6.54 -6.70
CA ASP A 88 -1.53 5.56 -7.04
C ASP A 88 -1.90 4.65 -5.85
N GLY A 89 -1.30 4.87 -4.67
CA GLY A 89 -1.69 4.22 -3.41
C GLY A 89 -0.69 3.20 -2.88
N TYR A 90 0.52 3.11 -3.43
CA TYR A 90 1.57 2.22 -2.93
C TYR A 90 2.15 2.72 -1.60
N ASP A 91 2.13 1.88 -0.56
CA ASP A 91 2.55 2.25 0.80
C ASP A 91 3.95 1.72 1.21
N GLY A 92 4.58 0.89 0.37
CA GLY A 92 5.94 0.39 0.58
C GLY A 92 6.10 -0.67 1.67
N LYS A 93 5.02 -1.20 2.25
CA LYS A 93 5.10 -2.10 3.42
C LYS A 93 5.45 -3.55 3.09
N ASP A 94 5.41 -3.95 1.82
CA ASP A 94 5.51 -5.36 1.43
C ASP A 94 6.93 -5.93 1.32
N SER A 95 7.98 -5.12 1.34
CA SER A 95 9.28 -5.55 0.79
C SER A 95 10.35 -5.96 1.81
N VAL A 96 10.22 -5.67 3.11
CA VAL A 96 11.34 -5.87 4.06
C VAL A 96 10.93 -6.38 5.45
N ASP A 97 9.71 -6.10 5.88
CA ASP A 97 9.27 -6.38 7.24
C ASP A 97 7.85 -6.88 7.13
N ASN A 98 7.50 -8.01 7.76
CA ASN A 98 6.18 -8.67 7.66
C ASN A 98 5.06 -7.79 8.25
N GLN A 99 4.87 -6.62 7.67
CA GLN A 99 3.97 -5.59 8.14
C GLN A 99 2.56 -5.94 7.68
N PRO A 100 1.55 -5.60 8.49
CA PRO A 100 0.17 -5.91 8.15
C PRO A 100 -0.25 -5.13 6.91
N GLN A 101 -0.68 -5.86 5.88
CA GLN A 101 -1.31 -5.35 4.66
C GLN A 101 -2.39 -4.30 4.99
N GLN A 102 -2.47 -3.22 4.19
CA GLN A 102 -3.36 -2.08 4.45
C GLN A 102 -4.84 -2.50 4.52
N TRP A 103 -5.22 -3.55 3.80
CA TRP A 103 -6.59 -4.12 3.78
C TRP A 103 -6.75 -5.41 4.60
N SER A 104 -6.12 -5.49 5.77
CA SER A 104 -6.43 -6.53 6.76
C SER A 104 -7.88 -6.42 7.28
N ILE A 105 -8.47 -7.51 7.82
CA ILE A 105 -9.88 -7.48 8.31
C ILE A 105 -10.08 -6.39 9.36
N SER A 106 -9.12 -6.24 10.29
CA SER A 106 -9.20 -5.26 11.37
C SER A 106 -9.09 -3.81 10.87
N SER A 107 -8.22 -3.54 9.89
CA SER A 107 -8.04 -2.20 9.31
C SER A 107 -9.22 -1.80 8.42
N ALA A 108 -9.72 -2.73 7.58
CA ALA A 108 -10.91 -2.51 6.77
C ALA A 108 -12.17 -2.26 7.61
N PHE A 109 -12.28 -2.90 8.78
CA PHE A 109 -13.36 -2.65 9.75
C PHE A 109 -13.28 -1.26 10.34
N LEU A 110 -12.09 -0.85 10.82
CA LEU A 110 -11.88 0.50 11.32
C LEU A 110 -12.14 1.54 10.23
N TYR A 111 -11.71 1.28 8.99
CA TYR A 111 -12.00 2.14 7.85
C TYR A 111 -13.50 2.30 7.63
N SER A 112 -14.26 1.20 7.57
CA SER A 112 -15.72 1.24 7.45
C SER A 112 -16.37 2.07 8.58
N LEU A 113 -15.88 1.95 9.81
CA LEU A 113 -16.38 2.73 10.95
C LEU A 113 -16.12 4.24 10.78
N THR A 114 -14.94 4.63 10.26
CA THR A 114 -14.61 6.05 10.01
C THR A 114 -15.46 6.68 8.90
N VAL A 115 -15.90 5.87 7.91
CA VAL A 115 -16.79 6.33 6.83
C VAL A 115 -18.19 6.63 7.38
N ILE A 116 -18.74 5.73 8.20
CA ILE A 116 -20.08 5.89 8.78
C ILE A 116 -20.13 7.04 9.79
N THR A 117 -19.06 7.22 10.56
CA THR A 117 -18.91 8.35 11.50
C THR A 117 -18.52 9.66 10.82
N THR A 118 -18.41 9.67 9.48
CA THR A 118 -18.05 10.83 8.65
C THR A 118 -16.70 11.47 9.01
N ILE A 119 -15.83 10.74 9.70
CA ILE A 119 -14.46 11.20 10.01
C ILE A 119 -13.65 11.31 8.72
N GLY A 120 -13.78 10.32 7.82
CA GLY A 120 -13.14 10.34 6.50
C GLY A 120 -11.63 10.58 6.55
N LYS A 121 -10.85 9.54 6.90
CA LYS A 121 -9.37 9.47 6.79
C LYS A 121 -8.60 10.59 7.53
N LEU A 122 -8.28 10.33 8.80
CA LEU A 122 -7.23 11.05 9.55
C LEU A 122 -6.42 10.07 10.42
N VAL A 123 -6.06 8.91 9.87
CA VAL A 123 -5.09 8.01 10.48
C VAL A 123 -4.14 7.48 9.39
N LEU A 124 -2.98 8.13 9.35
CA LEU A 124 -1.66 7.65 8.90
C LEU A 124 -1.45 7.37 7.40
N ILE A 125 -1.09 8.45 6.69
CA ILE A 125 0.13 8.45 5.86
C ILE A 125 1.32 8.57 6.83
#